data_AF-A0AAU3M004-F1
#
_entry.id   AF-A0AAU3M004-F1
#
_cell.length_a   1.000
_cell.length_b   1.000
_cell.length_c   1.000
_cell.angle_alpha   90.00
_cell.angle_beta   90.00
_cell.angle_gamma   90.00
#
_symmetry.space_group_name_H-M   'P 1'
#
loop_
_entity.id
_entity.type
_entity.pdbx_description
1 polymer ?
#
loop_
_entity_poly.entity_id
_entity_poly.type
_entity_poly.pdbx_seq_one_letter_code
_entity_poly.pdbx_strand_id
1 'polypeptide(L)'
;MKSQFKLKADALKQFGDEGKLVKAPNPLPARAGTEKGYKQNFFKKVYAQFNDKNPEFVAAARRRIFGNMNPDHVWELQLGGPDVRSNLHMLDATTNQVIGRQIRQQIMHLPDYTPISVNIQGP
;
A
#
# COMPACT_ATOMS: atom_id res chain seq x y z
N MET A 1 1.19 -7.68 -10.78
CA MET A 1 1.03 -6.25 -11.09
C MET A 1 -0.43 -5.85 -11.22
N LYS A 2 -1.20 -6.33 -12.23
CA LYS A 2 -2.60 -5.87 -12.45
C LYS A 2 -3.54 -5.98 -11.24
N SER A 3 -3.54 -7.10 -10.50
CA SER A 3 -4.44 -7.28 -9.35
C SER A 3 -4.09 -6.41 -8.14
N GLN A 4 -2.81 -6.20 -7.86
CA GLN A 4 -2.35 -5.35 -6.76
C GLN A 4 -2.55 -3.86 -7.06
N PHE A 5 -2.32 -3.45 -8.32
CA PHE A 5 -2.68 -2.12 -8.80
C PHE A 5 -4.18 -1.89 -8.61
N LYS A 6 -5.02 -2.83 -9.09
CA LYS A 6 -6.47 -2.75 -8.97
C LYS A 6 -6.92 -2.64 -7.51
N LEU A 7 -6.38 -3.46 -6.61
CA LEU A 7 -6.72 -3.39 -5.18
C LEU A 7 -6.45 -2.01 -4.59
N LYS A 8 -5.27 -1.42 -4.85
CA LYS A 8 -4.92 -0.10 -4.34
C LYS A 8 -5.75 1.00 -5.00
N ALA A 9 -5.92 0.94 -6.31
CA ALA A 9 -6.70 1.92 -7.06
C ALA A 9 -8.17 1.91 -6.63
N ASP A 10 -8.82 0.74 -6.55
CA ASP A 10 -10.21 0.60 -6.12
C ASP A 10 -10.40 1.11 -4.69
N ALA A 11 -9.48 0.80 -3.77
CA ALA A 11 -9.54 1.30 -2.40
C ALA A 11 -9.41 2.83 -2.34
N LEU A 12 -8.47 3.42 -3.07
CA LEU A 12 -8.32 4.88 -3.14
C LEU A 12 -9.55 5.56 -3.77
N LYS A 13 -10.15 4.95 -4.79
CA LYS A 13 -11.41 5.45 -5.36
C LYS A 13 -12.52 5.40 -4.31
N GLN A 14 -12.69 4.27 -3.63
CA GLN A 14 -13.70 4.13 -2.57
C GLN A 14 -13.53 5.17 -1.47
N PHE A 15 -12.30 5.38 -0.97
CA PHE A 15 -12.05 6.40 0.05
C PHE A 15 -12.33 7.83 -0.46
N GLY A 16 -12.07 8.10 -1.74
CA GLY A 16 -12.43 9.36 -2.38
C GLY A 16 -13.95 9.56 -2.49
N ASP A 17 -14.67 8.53 -2.94
CA ASP A 17 -16.13 8.54 -3.05
C ASP A 17 -16.80 8.72 -1.67
N GLU A 18 -16.20 8.16 -0.62
CA GLU A 18 -16.62 8.31 0.79
C GLU A 18 -16.19 9.65 1.42
N GLY A 19 -15.50 10.54 0.68
CA GLY A 19 -15.04 11.84 1.17
C GLY A 19 -13.95 11.77 2.25
N LYS A 20 -13.22 10.65 2.34
CA LYS A 20 -12.23 10.41 3.39
C LYS A 20 -10.83 10.94 3.06
N LEU A 21 -10.54 11.20 1.78
CA LEU A 21 -9.21 11.59 1.36
C LEU A 21 -9.00 13.09 1.49
N VAL A 22 -7.86 13.47 2.10
CA VAL A 22 -7.43 14.86 2.24
C VAL A 22 -5.94 14.97 1.99
N LYS A 23 -5.47 16.12 1.51
CA LYS A 23 -4.03 16.39 1.41
C LYS A 23 -3.42 16.42 2.82
N ALA A 24 -2.54 15.46 3.14
CA ALA A 24 -1.85 15.45 4.43
C ALA A 24 -0.71 16.50 4.48
N PRO A 25 -0.33 17.00 5.68
CA PRO A 25 0.81 17.89 5.85
C PRO A 25 2.11 17.38 5.27
N ASN A 26 2.96 18.30 4.81
CA ASN A 26 4.32 17.99 4.34
C ASN A 26 5.33 18.92 5.05
N PRO A 27 6.26 18.39 5.87
CA PRO A 27 6.57 16.97 6.08
C PRO A 27 5.47 16.19 6.81
N LEU A 28 5.37 14.89 6.51
CA LEU A 28 4.51 13.96 7.27
C LEU A 28 5.02 13.81 8.71
N PRO A 29 4.15 13.49 9.68
CA PRO A 29 4.58 13.17 11.04
C PRO A 29 5.61 12.04 11.10
N ALA A 30 6.41 12.02 12.17
CA ALA A 30 7.37 10.96 12.41
C ALA A 30 6.67 9.58 12.42
N ARG A 31 7.24 8.63 11.68
CA ARG A 31 6.66 7.29 11.49
C ARG A 31 6.92 6.41 12.71
N ALA A 32 5.94 5.59 13.08
CA ALA A 32 6.05 4.66 14.21
C ALA A 32 6.78 3.34 13.84
N GLY A 33 7.17 3.17 12.57
CA GLY A 33 7.82 1.94 12.09
C GLY A 33 6.84 0.75 12.04
N THR A 34 5.58 1.00 11.69
CA THR A 34 4.50 0.00 11.69
C THR A 34 4.74 -1.18 10.74
N GLU A 35 5.60 -0.97 9.73
CA GLU A 35 6.06 -1.98 8.79
C GLU A 35 7.04 -3.01 9.39
N LYS A 36 7.63 -2.73 10.55
CA LYS A 36 8.67 -3.60 11.15
C LYS A 36 8.11 -5.00 11.42
N GLY A 37 8.83 -6.01 10.93
CA GLY A 37 8.44 -7.41 11.08
C GLY A 37 7.18 -7.82 10.30
N TYR A 38 6.60 -6.95 9.47
CA TYR A 38 5.38 -7.28 8.72
C TYR A 38 5.64 -8.42 7.73
N LYS A 39 6.71 -8.32 6.91
CA LYS A 39 7.08 -9.37 5.94
C LYS A 39 7.31 -10.73 6.60
N GLN A 40 8.02 -10.74 7.73
CA GLN A 40 8.30 -11.96 8.49
C GLN A 40 7.00 -12.58 9.04
N ASN A 41 6.11 -11.78 9.61
CA ASN A 41 4.84 -12.28 10.13
C ASN A 41 3.91 -12.76 9.01
N PHE A 42 3.89 -12.07 7.88
CA PHE A 42 3.16 -12.50 6.69
C PHE A 42 3.68 -13.84 6.17
N PHE A 43 5.01 -13.98 6.01
CA PHE A 43 5.62 -15.22 5.59
C PHE A 43 5.39 -16.37 6.59
N LYS A 44 5.44 -16.10 7.90
CA LYS A 44 5.11 -17.11 8.93
C LYS A 44 3.72 -17.71 8.73
N LYS A 45 2.71 -16.90 8.37
CA LYS A 45 1.35 -17.38 8.07
C LYS A 45 1.32 -18.26 6.82
N VAL A 46 2.00 -17.82 5.76
CA VAL A 46 2.13 -18.61 4.52
C VAL A 46 2.82 -19.95 4.79
N TYR A 47 3.93 -19.92 5.53
CA TYR A 47 4.68 -21.10 5.90
C TYR A 47 3.80 -22.08 6.71
N ALA A 48 3.15 -21.61 7.77
CA ALA A 48 2.29 -22.45 8.61
C ALA A 48 1.12 -23.08 7.85
N GLN A 49 0.57 -22.40 6.85
CA GLN A 49 -0.58 -22.89 6.10
C GLN A 49 -0.20 -23.92 5.01
N PHE A 50 0.99 -23.79 4.42
CA PHE A 50 1.33 -24.49 3.18
C PHE A 50 2.58 -25.36 3.25
N ASN A 51 3.45 -25.24 4.26
CA ASN A 51 4.74 -25.93 4.26
C ASN A 51 4.61 -27.45 4.10
N ASP A 52 3.68 -28.06 4.83
CA ASP A 52 3.53 -29.52 4.84
C ASP A 52 2.77 -30.04 3.61
N LYS A 53 2.02 -29.16 2.92
CA LYS A 53 1.17 -29.50 1.78
C LYS A 53 1.81 -29.19 0.44
N ASN A 54 2.62 -28.13 0.39
CA ASN A 54 3.20 -27.59 -0.83
C ASN A 54 4.49 -26.77 -0.51
N PRO A 55 5.60 -27.44 -0.21
CA PRO A 55 6.87 -26.78 0.12
C PRO A 55 7.44 -25.95 -1.05
N GLU A 56 7.18 -26.36 -2.29
CA GLU A 56 7.60 -25.60 -3.49
C GLU A 56 6.90 -24.24 -3.57
N PHE A 57 5.59 -24.21 -3.29
CA PHE A 57 4.84 -22.96 -3.17
C PHE A 57 5.42 -22.06 -2.08
N VAL A 58 5.78 -22.61 -0.91
CA VAL A 58 6.38 -21.83 0.18
C VAL A 58 7.73 -21.24 -0.23
N ALA A 59 8.58 -22.01 -0.94
CA ALA A 59 9.85 -21.51 -1.46
C ALA A 59 9.64 -20.39 -2.49
N ALA A 60 8.68 -20.55 -3.40
CA ALA A 60 8.32 -19.51 -4.37
C ALA A 60 7.75 -18.25 -3.68
N ALA A 61 6.88 -18.42 -2.70
CA ALA A 61 6.31 -17.34 -1.90
C ALA A 61 7.40 -16.58 -1.14
N ARG A 62 8.37 -17.28 -0.53
CA ARG A 62 9.52 -16.65 0.14
C ARG A 62 10.29 -15.75 -0.83
N ARG A 63 10.67 -16.26 -2.01
CA ARG A 63 11.39 -15.47 -3.03
C ARG A 63 10.61 -14.22 -3.40
N ARG A 64 9.29 -14.34 -3.61
CA ARG A 64 8.44 -13.20 -3.99
C ARG A 64 8.29 -12.16 -2.87
N ILE A 65 7.98 -12.60 -1.65
CA ILE A 65 7.72 -11.73 -0.48
C ILE A 65 8.97 -10.93 -0.11
N PHE A 66 10.14 -11.58 -0.12
CA PHE A 66 11.39 -10.94 0.28
C PHE A 66 12.13 -10.26 -0.88
N GLY A 67 11.91 -10.66 -2.13
CA GLY A 67 12.56 -10.07 -3.30
C GLY A 67 11.84 -8.83 -3.85
N ASN A 68 10.52 -8.91 -4.07
CA ASN A 68 9.83 -7.94 -4.95
C ASN A 68 8.63 -7.25 -4.31
N MET A 69 8.23 -7.66 -3.10
CA MET A 69 7.07 -7.09 -2.41
C MET A 69 7.51 -6.22 -1.24
N ASN A 70 6.82 -5.12 -0.99
CA ASN A 70 6.97 -4.29 0.19
C ASN A 70 5.62 -4.11 0.89
N PRO A 71 5.59 -4.12 2.24
CA PRO A 71 4.42 -3.66 2.96
C PRO A 71 4.27 -2.16 2.70
N ASP A 72 3.09 -1.74 2.28
CA ASP A 72 2.79 -0.33 2.13
C ASP A 72 1.33 -0.03 2.42
N HIS A 73 1.05 1.25 2.70
CA HIS A 73 -0.28 1.73 3.02
C HIS A 73 -1.18 1.71 1.79
N VAL A 74 -2.34 1.06 1.91
CA VAL A 74 -3.37 1.07 0.85
C VAL A 74 -4.03 2.45 0.78
N TRP A 75 -4.42 2.98 1.94
CA TRP A 75 -4.72 4.39 2.11
C TRP A 75 -3.42 5.15 2.30
N GLU A 76 -2.96 5.81 1.23
CA GLU A 76 -1.74 6.61 1.18
C GLU A 76 -1.67 7.65 2.33
N LEU A 77 -0.53 7.70 3.02
CA LEU A 77 -0.30 8.67 4.11
C LEU A 77 -0.43 10.12 3.63
N GLN A 78 0.04 10.40 2.40
CA GLN A 78 -0.09 11.73 1.77
C GLN A 78 -1.54 12.13 1.47
N LEU A 79 -2.48 11.17 1.51
CA LEU A 79 -3.92 11.37 1.36
C LEU A 79 -4.68 11.25 2.70
N GLY A 80 -3.98 11.44 3.83
CA GLY A 80 -4.58 11.40 5.17
C GLY A 80 -4.74 9.99 5.74
N GLY A 81 -4.12 8.99 5.11
CA GLY A 81 -4.21 7.60 5.58
C GLY A 81 -3.54 7.40 6.94
N PRO A 82 -4.11 6.53 7.80
CA PRO A 82 -3.52 6.26 9.10
C PRO A 82 -2.26 5.40 8.96
N ASP A 83 -1.19 5.77 9.69
CA ASP A 83 0.01 4.94 9.84
C ASP A 83 -0.23 3.81 10.84
N VAL A 84 -0.99 2.79 10.41
CA VAL A 84 -1.36 1.64 11.23
C VAL A 84 -1.20 0.34 10.46
N ARG A 85 -0.94 -0.75 11.18
CA ARG A 85 -0.68 -2.06 10.57
C ARG A 85 -1.85 -2.62 9.76
N SER A 86 -3.09 -2.28 10.13
CA SER A 86 -4.31 -2.67 9.41
C SER A 86 -4.42 -2.00 8.03
N ASN A 87 -3.72 -0.88 7.82
CA ASN A 87 -3.66 -0.20 6.53
C ASN A 87 -2.51 -0.72 5.63
N LEU A 88 -1.65 -1.60 6.16
CA LEU A 88 -0.54 -2.17 5.39
C LEU A 88 -0.98 -3.40 4.60
N HIS A 89 -0.58 -3.47 3.33
CA HIS A 89 -0.75 -4.65 2.49
C HIS A 89 0.56 -4.98 1.75
N MET A 90 0.77 -6.26 1.43
CA MET A 90 1.94 -6.66 0.62
C MET A 90 1.71 -6.29 -0.84
N LEU A 91 2.39 -5.24 -1.31
CA LEU A 91 2.28 -4.73 -2.67
C LEU A 91 3.58 -4.94 -3.46
N ASP A 92 3.47 -5.01 -4.78
CA ASP A 92 4.62 -4.96 -5.68
C ASP A 92 5.32 -3.59 -5.56
N ALA A 93 6.63 -3.61 -5.32
CA ALA A 93 7.38 -2.40 -4.99
C ALA A 93 7.34 -1.34 -6.10
N THR A 94 7.49 -1.75 -7.36
CA THR A 94 7.49 -0.84 -8.52
C THR A 94 6.13 -0.21 -8.73
N THR A 95 5.07 -1.03 -8.75
CA THR A 95 3.68 -0.56 -8.89
C THR A 95 3.36 0.49 -7.82
N ASN A 96 3.77 0.21 -6.59
CA ASN A 96 3.53 1.09 -5.45
C ASN A 96 4.20 2.46 -5.58
N GLN A 97 5.49 2.46 -5.93
CA GLN A 97 6.26 3.70 -6.11
C GLN A 97 5.69 4.57 -7.24
N VAL A 98 5.23 3.97 -8.33
CA VAL A 98 4.64 4.70 -9.46
C VAL A 98 3.35 5.40 -9.05
N ILE A 99 2.42 4.69 -8.38
CA ILE A 99 1.16 5.28 -7.91
C ILE A 99 1.43 6.43 -6.93
N GLY A 100 2.27 6.18 -5.91
CA GLY A 100 2.59 7.19 -4.90
C GLY A 100 3.20 8.45 -5.51
N ARG A 101 4.06 8.31 -6.54
CA ARG A 101 4.66 9.44 -7.26
C ARG A 101 3.62 10.22 -8.07
N GLN A 102 2.72 9.54 -8.78
CA GLN A 102 1.67 10.20 -9.57
C GLN A 102 0.75 11.02 -8.67
N ILE A 103 0.29 10.44 -7.55
CA ILE A 103 -0.54 11.14 -6.56
C ILE A 103 0.20 12.36 -6.04
N ARG A 104 1.45 12.19 -5.60
CA ARG A 104 2.26 13.29 -5.06
C ARG A 104 2.34 14.47 -6.03
N GLN A 105 2.61 14.20 -7.30
CA GLN A 105 2.74 15.26 -8.32
C GLN A 105 1.46 16.08 -8.49
N GLN A 106 0.28 15.45 -8.34
CA GLN A 106 -1.00 16.13 -8.49
C GLN A 106 -1.38 16.95 -7.24
N ILE A 107 -0.99 16.49 -6.04
CA ILE A 107 -1.44 17.10 -4.78
C ILE A 107 -0.39 17.98 -4.09
N MET A 108 0.88 17.95 -4.52
CA MET A 108 1.99 18.56 -3.76
C MET A 108 1.90 20.08 -3.58
N HIS A 109 1.13 20.77 -4.43
CA HIS A 109 0.93 22.22 -4.35
C HIS A 109 -0.42 22.61 -3.73
N LEU A 110 -1.24 21.62 -3.34
CA LEU A 110 -2.50 21.89 -2.68
C LEU A 110 -2.25 22.27 -1.20
N PRO A 111 -3.05 23.18 -0.64
CA PRO A 111 -3.05 23.43 0.80
C PRO A 111 -3.31 22.14 1.58
N ASP A 112 -2.75 22.07 2.79
CA ASP A 112 -3.05 20.96 3.69
C ASP A 112 -4.55 20.89 4.00
N TYR A 113 -5.02 19.67 4.19
CA TYR A 113 -6.42 19.30 4.42
C TYR A 113 -7.37 19.57 3.25
N THR A 114 -6.85 19.95 2.07
CA THR A 114 -7.66 20.03 0.84
C THR A 114 -8.34 18.68 0.58
N PRO A 115 -9.68 18.61 0.47
CA PRO A 115 -10.37 17.39 0.10
C PRO A 115 -9.92 16.87 -1.26
N ILE A 116 -9.71 15.55 -1.37
CA ILE A 116 -9.24 14.90 -2.59
C ILE A 116 -10.28 13.89 -3.07
N SER A 117 -10.61 13.95 -4.35
CA SER A 117 -11.33 12.88 -5.04
C SER A 117 -10.38 12.14 -5.97
N VAL A 118 -10.47 10.81 -6.02
CA VAL A 118 -9.63 10.00 -6.91
C VAL A 118 -10.47 9.49 -8.08
N ASN A 119 -10.10 9.89 -9.29
CA ASN A 119 -10.64 9.35 -10.52
C ASN A 119 -9.57 8.46 -11.18
N ILE A 120 -9.89 7.18 -11.37
CA ILE A 120 -9.00 6.25 -12.05
C ILE A 120 -9.23 6.41 -13.55
N GLN A 121 -8.22 6.90 -14.26
CA GLN A 121 -8.21 6.95 -15.71
C GLN A 121 -7.18 5.94 -16.23
N GLY A 122 -7.62 5.06 -17.11
CA GLY A 122 -6.75 4.23 -17.93
C GLY A 122 -7.01 4.52 -19.40
N PRO A 123 -6.25 3.93 -20.34
CA PRO A 123 -6.85 3.60 -21.62
C PRO A 123 -8.10 2.73 -21.42
#